data_AF-A0A1J4UW89-F1
#
_entry.id   AF-A0A1J4UW89-F1
#
_cell.length_a   1.000
_cell.length_b   1.000
_cell.length_c   1.000
_cell.angle_alpha   90.00
_cell.angle_beta   90.00
_cell.angle_gamma   90.00
#
_symmetry.space_group_name_H-M   'P 1'
#
loop_
_entity.id
_entity.type
_entity.pdbx_description
1 polymer ?
#
loop_
_entity_poly.entity_id
_entity_poly.type
_entity_poly.pdbx_seq_one_letter_code
_entity_poly.pdbx_strand_id
1 'polypeptide(L)'
;MVSAQVVLTPYADRVINVVKAQQGFKDKSQALNYFIETHGDDVVEREASEEYVKRVLLIADRHGKKHGNRRMTLKQLDELCGD
;
A
#
# COMPACT_ATOMS: atom_id res chain seq x y z
N MET A 1 -8.87 13.14 12.05
CA MET A 1 -10.01 12.21 11.96
C MET A 1 -11.09 12.86 11.13
N VAL A 2 -11.68 12.12 10.20
CA VAL A 2 -12.83 12.53 9.39
C VAL A 2 -14.01 11.70 9.84
N SER A 3 -15.19 12.33 10.00
CA SER A 3 -16.42 11.65 10.39
C SER A 3 -17.27 11.39 9.16
N ALA A 4 -17.75 10.16 9.00
CA ALA A 4 -18.66 9.77 7.93
C ALA A 4 -19.88 9.05 8.51
N GLN A 5 -21.06 9.31 7.96
CA GLN A 5 -22.24 8.47 8.16
C GLN A 5 -22.32 7.46 7.02
N VAL A 6 -22.42 6.18 7.36
CA VAL A 6 -22.48 5.09 6.39
C VAL A 6 -23.68 4.19 6.66
N VAL A 7 -24.30 3.72 5.59
CA VAL A 7 -25.36 2.70 5.65
C VAL A 7 -24.75 1.38 5.22
N LEU A 8 -24.72 0.41 6.13
CA LEU A 8 -24.14 -0.91 5.90
C LEU A 8 -25.22 -1.93 5.57
N THR A 9 -24.90 -2.86 4.66
CA THR A 9 -25.75 -4.03 4.45
C THR A 9 -25.70 -4.97 5.67
N PRO A 10 -26.72 -5.83 5.88
CA PRO A 10 -26.71 -6.78 6.99
C PRO A 10 -25.53 -7.76 7.00
N TYR A 11 -24.94 -8.02 5.82
CA TYR A 11 -23.73 -8.83 5.70
C TYR A 11 -22.49 -8.05 6.13
N ALA A 12 -22.32 -6.81 5.63
CA ALA A 12 -21.19 -5.95 6.01
C ALA A 12 -21.14 -5.70 7.52
N ASP A 13 -22.31 -5.47 8.16
CA ASP A 13 -22.36 -5.31 9.62
C ASP A 13 -21.88 -6.56 10.38
N ARG A 14 -22.28 -7.75 9.90
CA ARG A 14 -21.84 -9.02 10.48
C ARG A 14 -20.33 -9.21 10.33
N VAL A 15 -19.78 -8.94 9.15
CA VAL A 15 -18.33 -9.03 8.91
C VAL A 15 -17.56 -8.11 9.85
N ILE A 16 -17.97 -6.84 9.95
CA ILE A 16 -17.31 -5.86 10.84
C ILE A 16 -17.41 -6.27 12.31
N ASN A 17 -18.55 -6.82 12.76
CA ASN A 17 -18.69 -7.32 14.13
C ASN A 17 -17.75 -8.50 14.43
N VAL A 18 -17.54 -9.40 13.47
CA VAL A 18 -16.59 -10.51 13.61
C VAL A 18 -15.16 -9.98 13.71
N VAL A 19 -14.77 -9.08 12.80
CA VAL A 19 -13.43 -8.44 12.81
C VAL A 19 -13.20 -7.70 14.13
N LYS A 20 -14.21 -6.97 14.60
CA LYS A 20 -14.18 -6.26 15.90
C LYS A 20 -13.90 -7.22 17.05
N ALA A 21 -14.60 -8.35 17.11
CA ALA A 21 -14.44 -9.35 18.16
C ALA A 21 -13.07 -10.04 18.10
N GLN A 22 -12.60 -10.39 16.91
CA GLN A 22 -11.31 -11.05 16.70
C GLN A 22 -10.12 -10.20 17.17
N GLN A 23 -10.18 -8.88 16.92
CA GLN A 23 -9.09 -7.96 17.27
C GLN A 23 -9.30 -7.26 18.63
N GLY A 24 -10.39 -7.55 19.34
CA GLY A 24 -10.69 -6.94 20.64
C GLY A 24 -10.98 -5.44 20.59
N PHE A 25 -11.47 -4.92 19.45
CA PHE A 25 -11.72 -3.50 19.26
C PHE A 25 -12.92 -2.99 20.07
N LYS A 26 -12.85 -1.74 20.52
CA LYS A 26 -13.90 -1.12 21.36
C LYS A 26 -15.12 -0.69 20.55
N ASP A 27 -14.89 -0.17 19.35
CA ASP A 27 -15.93 0.35 18.47
C ASP A 27 -15.84 -0.25 17.05
N LYS A 28 -16.89 -0.03 16.25
CA LYS A 28 -16.97 -0.50 14.86
C LYS A 28 -16.06 0.31 13.93
N SER A 29 -15.75 1.55 14.29
CA SER A 29 -14.87 2.41 13.49
C SER A 29 -13.44 1.89 13.47
N GLN A 30 -12.94 1.41 14.60
CA GLN A 30 -11.64 0.73 14.72
C GLN A 30 -11.60 -0.53 13.84
N ALA A 31 -12.64 -1.36 13.90
CA ALA A 31 -12.74 -2.55 13.07
C ALA A 31 -12.80 -2.24 11.57
N LEU A 32 -13.57 -1.22 11.19
CA LEU A 32 -13.68 -0.77 9.81
C LEU A 32 -12.36 -0.20 9.30
N ASN A 33 -11.69 0.66 10.08
CA ASN A 33 -10.39 1.22 9.70
C ASN A 33 -9.34 0.11 9.55
N TYR A 34 -9.27 -0.83 10.49
CA TYR A 34 -8.36 -1.97 10.37
C TYR A 34 -8.62 -2.83 9.12
N PHE A 35 -9.89 -3.08 8.81
CA PHE A 35 -10.27 -3.80 7.60
C PHE A 35 -9.82 -3.05 6.34
N ILE A 36 -10.02 -1.73 6.30
CA ILE A 36 -9.55 -0.88 5.20
C ILE A 36 -8.03 -0.84 5.15
N GLU A 37 -7.31 -0.80 6.26
CA GLU A 37 -5.83 -0.81 6.24
C GLU A 37 -5.24 -2.14 5.75
N THR A 38 -6.00 -3.23 5.91
CA THR A 38 -5.57 -4.58 5.51
C THR A 38 -5.88 -4.87 4.03
N HIS A 39 -6.97 -4.31 3.50
CA HIS A 39 -7.44 -4.59 2.14
C HIS A 39 -7.43 -3.36 1.22
N GLY A 40 -7.15 -2.18 1.77
CA GLY A 40 -7.21 -0.90 1.05
C GLY A 40 -6.05 -0.71 0.10
N ASP A 41 -4.89 -1.32 0.37
CA ASP A 41 -3.70 -1.24 -0.49
C ASP A 41 -3.98 -1.85 -1.88
N ASP A 42 -4.94 -2.78 -2.00
CA ASP A 42 -5.40 -3.35 -3.29
C ASP A 42 -6.31 -2.40 -4.08
N VAL A 43 -6.90 -1.40 -3.41
CA VAL A 43 -7.88 -0.46 -4.00
C VAL A 43 -7.22 0.90 -4.27
N VAL A 44 -6.41 1.38 -3.33
CA VAL A 44 -5.67 2.64 -3.42
C VAL A 44 -4.30 2.40 -2.80
N GLU A 45 -3.25 2.53 -3.61
CA GLU A 45 -1.88 2.54 -3.10
C GLU A 45 -1.75 3.63 -2.04
N ARG A 46 -1.23 3.23 -0.86
CA ARG A 46 -0.85 4.19 0.18
C ARG A 46 0.14 5.20 -0.39
N GLU A 47 -0.06 6.48 -0.05
CA GLU A 47 0.97 7.48 -0.31
C GLU A 47 2.31 6.97 0.24
N ALA A 48 3.31 6.91 -0.64
CA ALA A 48 4.65 6.53 -0.24
C ALA A 48 5.11 7.45 0.89
N SER A 49 5.51 6.87 2.02
CA SER A 49 6.00 7.69 3.13
C SER A 49 7.16 8.55 2.64
N GLU A 50 7.27 9.77 3.18
CA GLU A 50 8.33 10.70 2.79
C GLU A 50 9.72 10.07 2.97
N GLU A 51 9.88 9.22 3.99
CA GLU A 51 11.09 8.43 4.20
C GLU A 51 11.36 7.42 3.07
N TYR A 52 10.33 6.72 2.59
CA TYR A 52 10.47 5.79 1.47
C TYR A 52 10.88 6.54 0.20
N VAL A 53 10.24 7.67 -0.09
CA VAL A 53 10.60 8.53 -1.23
C VAL A 53 12.05 8.99 -1.12
N LYS A 54 12.48 9.49 0.05
CA LYS A 54 13.88 9.87 0.31
C LYS A 54 14.84 8.71 0.09
N ARG A 55 14.50 7.49 0.54
CA ARG A 55 15.34 6.31 0.32
C ARG A 55 15.48 5.97 -1.16
N VAL A 56 14.39 5.99 -1.92
CA VAL A 56 14.42 5.72 -3.37
C VAL A 56 15.26 6.75 -4.11
N LEU A 57 15.09 8.04 -3.79
CA LEU A 57 15.91 9.11 -4.37
C LEU A 57 17.40 8.94 -4.06
N LEU A 58 17.76 8.56 -2.84
CA LEU A 58 19.15 8.27 -2.46
C LEU A 58 19.74 7.05 -3.17
N ILE A 59 18.93 6.02 -3.43
CA ILE A 59 19.36 4.85 -4.20
C ILE A 59 19.59 5.27 -5.66
N ALA A 60 18.66 6.00 -6.27
CA ALA A 60 18.77 6.49 -7.63
C ALA A 60 20.01 7.40 -7.82
N ASP A 61 20.25 8.34 -6.91
CA ASP A 61 21.40 9.24 -6.95
C ASP A 61 22.73 8.47 -6.82
N ARG A 62 22.82 7.53 -5.87
CA ARG A 62 24.01 6.68 -5.73
C ARG A 62 24.26 5.80 -6.95
N HIS A 63 23.20 5.21 -7.52
CA HIS A 63 23.31 4.41 -8.73
C HIS A 63 23.76 5.27 -9.92
N GLY A 64 23.16 6.44 -10.11
CA GLY A 64 23.54 7.40 -11.14
C GLY A 64 25.00 7.85 -11.04
N LYS A 65 25.48 8.16 -9.83
CA LYS A 65 26.90 8.51 -9.59
C LYS A 65 27.86 7.36 -9.88
N LYS A 66 27.48 6.13 -9.55
CA LYS A 66 28.35 4.96 -9.68
C LYS A 66 28.40 4.40 -11.11
N HIS A 67 27.27 4.40 -11.80
CA HIS A 67 27.11 3.70 -13.09
C HIS A 67 26.91 4.65 -14.28
N GLY A 68 26.62 5.92 -14.04
CA GLY A 68 26.35 6.91 -15.08
C GLY A 68 25.12 6.58 -15.93
N ASN A 69 24.95 7.30 -17.04
CA ASN A 69 23.88 7.05 -18.01
C ASN A 69 24.26 5.95 -19.02
N ARG A 70 24.59 4.76 -18.51
CA ARG A 70 24.89 3.61 -19.36
C ARG A 70 23.62 3.19 -20.09
N ARG A 71 23.65 3.20 -21.42
CA ARG A 71 22.54 2.74 -22.25
C ARG A 71 22.55 1.22 -22.31
N MET A 72 21.36 0.62 -22.41
CA MET A 72 21.17 -0.76 -22.83
C MET A 72 20.23 -0.82 -24.03
N THR A 73 20.38 -1.86 -24.85
CA THR A 73 19.47 -2.14 -25.96
C THR A 73 18.27 -2.96 -25.49
N LEU A 74 17.17 -2.95 -26.24
CA LEU A 74 15.97 -3.75 -25.90
C LEU A 74 16.28 -5.26 -25.84
N LYS A 75 17.17 -5.76 -26.70
CA LYS A 75 17.63 -7.17 -26.64
C LYS A 75 18.33 -7.52 -25.33
N GLN A 76 19.16 -6.61 -24.82
CA GLN A 76 19.84 -6.80 -23.53
C GLN A 76 18.90 -6.70 -22.34
N LEU A 77 17.81 -5.92 -22.47
CA LEU A 77 16.77 -5.87 -21.46
C LEU A 77 15.97 -7.16 -21.42
N ASP A 78 15.59 -7.70 -22.59
CA ASP A 78 14.88 -8.99 -22.70
C ASP A 78 15.72 -10.15 -22.15
N GLU A 79 17.05 -10.16 -22.36
CA GLU A 79 17.93 -11.18 -21.76
C GLU A 79 17.97 -11.12 -20.20
N LEU A 80 17.64 -9.97 -19.60
CA LEU A 80 17.67 -9.78 -18.15
C LEU A 80 16.30 -9.96 -17.48
N CYS A 81 15.22 -9.67 -18.20
CA CYS A 81 13.87 -9.56 -17.64
C CYS A 81 12.79 -10.32 -18.42
N GLY A 82 13.13 -10.96 -19.54
CA GLY A 82 12.23 -11.87 -20.23
C GLY A 82 12.13 -13.20 -19.48
N ASP A 83 10.91 -13.72 -19.35
CA ASP A 83 10.59 -15.03 -18.75
C ASP A 83 11.33 -16.20 -19.43
#